data_AF-U6L6L4-F1
#
_entry.id   AF-U6L6L4-F1
#
_cell.length_a   1.000
_cell.length_b   1.000
_cell.length_c   1.000
_cell.angle_alpha   90.00
_cell.angle_beta   90.00
_cell.angle_gamma   90.00
#
_symmetry.space_group_name_H-M   'P 1'
#
loop_
_entity.id
_entity.type
_entity.pdbx_description
1 polymer ?
#
loop_
_entity_poly.entity_id
_entity_poly.type
_entity_poly.pdbx_seq_one_letter_code
_entity_poly.pdbx_strand_id
1 'polypeptide(L)'
;ERPELRVEGWRRAEEAGLPEAMVFVHGYNTNDVQSMQIMAQMAAFGNFPSYIKPFLFTWPAGDNFLEFFDARENAKNPQLHQAFTDFFRALRDNGIRQIHLLAHSLGSRLLIMSLHRIEQEE
;
A
#
# COMPACT_ATOMS: atom_id res chain seq x y z
N GLU A 1 8.57 0.10 36.05
CA GLU A 1 8.46 -0.62 34.77
C GLU A 1 7.02 -0.55 34.29
N ARG A 2 6.76 -0.30 33.00
CA ARG A 2 5.40 -0.30 32.47
C ARG A 2 4.99 -1.77 32.22
N PRO A 3 3.80 -2.22 32.64
CA PRO A 3 3.34 -3.56 32.33
C PRO A 3 3.25 -3.73 30.81
N GLU A 4 3.94 -4.74 30.26
CA GLU A 4 3.88 -5.12 28.85
C GLU A 4 3.23 -6.50 28.71
N LEU A 5 2.25 -6.61 27.81
CA LEU A 5 1.72 -7.89 27.36
C LEU A 5 2.78 -8.61 26.51
N ARG A 6 3.23 -9.77 26.98
CA ARG A 6 4.09 -10.68 26.22
C ARG A 6 3.36 -12.00 26.00
N VAL A 7 3.28 -12.44 24.75
CA VAL A 7 2.81 -13.78 24.39
C VAL A 7 4.04 -14.67 24.29
N GLU A 8 4.06 -15.82 24.98
CA GLU A 8 5.21 -16.72 24.92
C GLU A 8 5.48 -17.20 23.47
N GLY A 9 6.75 -17.15 23.06
CA GLY A 9 7.17 -17.52 21.70
C GLY A 9 6.98 -16.44 20.63
N TRP A 10 6.33 -15.32 20.94
CA TRP A 10 6.27 -14.17 20.03
C TRP A 10 7.54 -13.31 20.14
N ARG A 11 8.14 -12.99 18.99
CA ARG A 11 9.23 -12.01 18.88
C ARG A 11 8.68 -10.75 18.24
N ARG A 12 8.99 -9.56 18.79
CA ARG A 12 8.57 -8.30 18.15
C ARG A 12 9.22 -8.22 16.77
N ALA A 13 8.49 -7.72 15.77
CA ALA A 13 9.05 -7.47 14.44
C ALA A 13 10.29 -6.54 14.51
N GLU A 14 10.26 -5.58 15.45
CA GLU A 14 11.40 -4.72 15.84
C GLU A 14 12.67 -5.52 16.15
N GLU A 15 12.52 -6.56 16.98
CA GLU A 15 13.63 -7.40 17.46
C GLU A 15 14.10 -8.38 16.38
N ALA A 16 13.25 -8.69 15.40
CA ALA A 16 13.63 -9.50 14.24
C ALA A 16 14.45 -8.72 13.20
N GLY A 17 14.44 -7.38 13.25
CA GLY A 17 15.16 -6.52 12.30
C GLY A 17 14.66 -6.63 10.85
N LEU A 18 13.47 -7.21 10.63
CA LEU A 18 12.91 -7.40 9.29
C LEU A 18 12.05 -6.18 8.93
N PRO A 19 12.34 -5.49 7.81
CA PRO A 19 11.52 -4.37 7.38
C PRO A 19 10.14 -4.85 6.93
N GLU A 20 9.12 -4.08 7.28
CA GLU A 20 7.75 -4.25 6.79
C GLU A 20 7.39 -3.09 5.87
N ALA A 21 6.48 -3.29 4.92
CA ALA A 21 5.99 -2.22 4.07
C ALA A 21 4.58 -1.79 4.48
N MET A 22 4.32 -0.49 4.52
CA MET A 22 2.97 0.06 4.48
C MET A 22 2.75 0.69 3.11
N VAL A 23 1.87 0.11 2.30
CA VAL A 23 1.58 0.57 0.94
C VAL A 23 0.25 1.30 0.94
N PHE A 24 0.28 2.60 0.64
CA PHE A 24 -0.89 3.42 0.44
C PHE A 24 -1.28 3.48 -1.04
N VAL A 25 -2.53 3.18 -1.35
CA VAL A 25 -3.15 3.29 -2.67
C VAL A 25 -4.25 4.35 -2.61
N HIS A 26 -4.01 5.48 -3.24
CA HIS A 26 -4.96 6.61 -3.21
C HIS A 26 -6.23 6.34 -4.02
N GLY A 27 -7.26 7.15 -3.76
CA GLY A 27 -8.55 7.08 -4.46
C GLY A 27 -8.63 7.98 -5.69
N TYR A 28 -9.83 8.01 -6.26
CA TYR A 28 -10.23 8.91 -7.33
C TYR A 28 -10.05 10.40 -6.96
N ASN A 29 -9.84 11.26 -7.96
CA ASN A 29 -9.76 12.71 -7.80
C ASN A 29 -8.65 13.11 -6.81
N THR A 30 -7.51 12.45 -6.93
CA THR A 30 -6.34 12.65 -6.09
C THR A 30 -5.10 12.58 -6.98
N ASN A 31 -4.39 13.70 -7.14
CA ASN A 31 -3.14 13.74 -7.90
C ASN A 31 -1.93 13.26 -7.07
N ASP A 32 -0.77 13.16 -7.70
CA ASP A 32 0.46 12.65 -7.09
C ASP A 32 0.90 13.47 -5.87
N VAL A 33 0.76 14.80 -5.92
CA VAL A 33 1.14 15.68 -4.82
C VAL A 33 0.20 15.51 -3.63
N GLN A 34 -1.12 15.48 -3.89
CA GLN A 34 -2.13 15.29 -2.85
C GLN A 34 -2.01 13.92 -2.19
N SER A 35 -1.81 12.85 -2.97
CA SER A 35 -1.63 11.50 -2.43
C SER A 35 -0.37 11.39 -1.58
N MET A 36 0.74 12.02 -1.99
CA MET A 36 1.95 12.13 -1.18
C MET A 36 1.71 12.90 0.13
N GLN A 37 0.99 14.02 0.09
CA GLN A 37 0.64 14.78 1.29
C GLN A 37 -0.20 13.97 2.27
N ILE A 38 -1.17 13.19 1.77
CA ILE A 38 -1.99 12.30 2.60
C ILE A 38 -1.10 11.21 3.25
N MET A 39 -0.22 10.57 2.49
CA MET A 39 0.73 9.59 3.04
C MET A 39 1.65 10.22 4.08
N ALA A 40 2.19 11.40 3.82
CA ALA A 40 3.08 12.10 4.73
C ALA A 40 2.36 12.47 6.04
N GLN A 41 1.11 12.92 5.98
CA GLN A 41 0.29 13.18 7.18
C GLN A 41 0.04 11.90 7.97
N MET A 42 -0.32 10.80 7.30
CA MET A 42 -0.47 9.50 7.97
C MET A 42 0.82 9.05 8.64
N ALA A 43 1.97 9.18 7.95
CA ALA A 43 3.26 8.81 8.51
C ALA A 43 3.66 9.68 9.71
N ALA A 44 3.40 10.99 9.64
CA ALA A 44 3.74 11.95 10.69
C ALA A 44 2.88 11.75 11.95
N PHE A 45 1.58 11.50 11.80
CA PHE A 45 0.65 11.38 12.92
C PHE A 45 0.43 9.93 13.40
N GLY A 46 0.71 8.94 12.55
CA GLY A 46 0.45 7.53 12.84
C GLY A 46 1.41 6.90 13.85
N ASN A 47 2.53 7.56 14.16
CA ASN A 47 3.58 7.05 15.05
C ASN A 47 3.96 5.59 14.73
N PHE A 48 4.10 5.29 13.42
CA PHE A 48 4.42 3.94 12.98
C PHE A 48 5.79 3.52 13.50
N PRO A 49 5.94 2.25 13.90
CA PRO A 49 7.24 1.74 14.29
C PRO A 49 8.29 1.89 13.19
N SER A 50 9.55 2.12 13.59
CA SER A 50 10.63 2.46 12.65
C SER A 50 10.95 1.39 11.61
N TYR A 51 10.56 0.13 11.83
CA TYR A 51 10.73 -0.97 10.87
C TYR A 51 9.66 -0.99 9.77
N ILE A 52 8.54 -0.26 9.94
CA ILE A 52 7.52 -0.11 8.91
C ILE A 52 7.93 1.03 7.97
N LYS A 53 8.12 0.72 6.69
CA LYS A 53 8.52 1.66 5.66
C LYS A 53 7.31 2.07 4.82
N PRO A 54 6.98 3.38 4.72
CA PRO A 54 5.85 3.84 3.92
C PRO A 54 6.17 3.84 2.43
N PHE A 55 5.23 3.37 1.62
CA PHE A 55 5.27 3.40 0.16
C PHE A 55 3.95 3.94 -0.36
N LEU A 56 4.02 4.78 -1.40
CA LEU A 56 2.87 5.26 -2.14
C LEU A 56 2.84 4.58 -3.50
N PHE A 57 1.73 3.93 -3.84
CA PHE A 57 1.47 3.48 -5.20
C PHE A 57 0.52 4.46 -5.89
N THR A 58 1.06 5.25 -6.82
CA THR A 58 0.30 6.20 -7.63
C THR A 58 -0.24 5.52 -8.88
N TRP A 59 -1.43 5.94 -9.30
CA TRP A 59 -2.09 5.41 -10.49
C TRP A 59 -2.99 6.49 -11.12
N PRO A 60 -3.38 6.38 -12.40
CA PRO A 60 -4.15 7.42 -13.09
C PRO A 60 -5.62 7.44 -12.61
N ALA A 61 -5.82 7.96 -11.41
CA ALA A 61 -7.09 8.03 -10.70
C ALA A 61 -7.89 9.31 -10.98
N GLY A 62 -7.44 10.11 -11.96
CA GLY A 62 -8.03 11.41 -12.31
C GLY A 62 -7.79 12.50 -11.27
N ASP A 63 -7.89 13.76 -11.71
CA ASP A 63 -7.68 14.95 -10.87
C ASP A 63 -8.88 15.91 -10.83
N ASN A 64 -9.97 15.55 -11.52
CA ASN A 64 -11.19 16.34 -11.57
C ASN A 64 -12.44 15.45 -11.66
N PHE A 65 -13.62 16.06 -11.43
CA PHE A 65 -14.90 15.35 -11.33
C PHE A 65 -15.37 14.64 -12.62
N LEU A 66 -14.93 15.08 -13.79
CA LEU A 66 -15.41 14.55 -15.07
C LEU A 66 -14.73 13.22 -15.45
N GLU A 67 -13.62 12.88 -14.80
CA GLU A 67 -12.77 11.72 -15.13
C GLU A 67 -13.17 10.43 -14.39
N PHE A 68 -14.31 10.42 -13.68
CA PHE A 68 -14.69 9.27 -12.87
C PHE A 68 -14.78 7.96 -13.67
N PHE A 69 -15.35 8.03 -14.88
CA PHE A 69 -15.48 6.86 -15.73
C PHE A 69 -14.11 6.36 -16.22
N ASP A 70 -13.23 7.28 -16.62
CA ASP A 70 -11.88 6.95 -17.07
C ASP A 70 -11.06 6.37 -15.92
N ALA A 71 -11.09 6.97 -14.73
CA ALA A 71 -10.46 6.43 -13.54
C ALA A 71 -11.01 5.04 -13.17
N ARG A 72 -12.31 4.80 -13.34
CA ARG A 72 -12.93 3.50 -13.08
C ARG A 72 -12.50 2.44 -14.08
N GLU A 73 -12.32 2.79 -15.35
CA GLU A 73 -11.79 1.86 -16.36
C GLU A 73 -10.27 1.66 -16.19
N ASN A 74 -9.53 2.70 -15.83
CA ASN A 74 -8.10 2.60 -15.46
C ASN A 74 -7.88 1.64 -14.30
N ALA A 75 -8.77 1.62 -13.29
CA ALA A 75 -8.70 0.66 -12.19
C ALA A 75 -8.81 -0.81 -12.64
N LYS A 76 -9.27 -1.07 -13.87
CA LYS A 76 -9.36 -2.40 -14.49
C LYS A 76 -8.23 -2.67 -15.49
N ASN A 77 -7.34 -1.70 -15.71
CA ASN A 77 -6.31 -1.77 -16.73
C ASN A 77 -5.31 -2.90 -16.41
N PRO A 78 -5.16 -3.92 -17.27
CA PRO A 78 -4.26 -5.05 -17.00
C PRO A 78 -2.79 -4.67 -16.83
N GLN A 79 -2.32 -3.65 -17.56
CA GLN A 79 -0.95 -3.15 -17.43
C GLN A 79 -0.73 -2.50 -16.06
N LEU A 80 -1.74 -1.80 -15.53
CA LEU A 80 -1.68 -1.24 -14.18
C LEU A 80 -1.67 -2.34 -13.11
N HIS A 81 -2.46 -3.40 -13.30
CA HIS A 81 -2.43 -4.56 -12.40
C HIS A 81 -1.06 -5.25 -12.43
N GLN A 82 -0.45 -5.39 -13.62
CA GLN A 82 0.89 -5.94 -13.74
C GLN A 82 1.93 -5.07 -13.01
N ALA A 83 1.89 -3.76 -13.21
CA ALA A 83 2.79 -2.83 -12.51
C ALA A 83 2.61 -2.90 -10.98
N PHE A 84 1.38 -3.07 -10.51
CA PHE A 84 1.08 -3.23 -9.08
C PHE A 84 1.61 -4.56 -8.53
N THR A 85 1.48 -5.65 -9.27
CA THR A 85 2.08 -6.94 -8.90
C THR A 85 3.61 -6.89 -8.91
N ASP A 86 4.21 -6.28 -9.94
CA ASP A 86 5.67 -6.12 -10.04
C ASP A 86 6.23 -5.28 -8.90
N PHE A 87 5.47 -4.27 -8.46
CA PHE A 87 5.80 -3.50 -7.27
C PHE A 87 5.87 -4.39 -6.01
N PHE A 88 4.90 -5.27 -5.76
CA PHE A 88 4.97 -6.20 -4.63
C PHE A 88 6.09 -7.23 -4.75
N ARG A 89 6.36 -7.73 -5.96
CA ARG A 89 7.52 -8.59 -6.22
C ARG A 89 8.82 -7.88 -5.86
N ALA A 90 8.98 -6.63 -6.28
CA ALA A 90 10.16 -5.84 -5.93
C ALA A 90 10.33 -5.66 -4.42
N LEU A 91 9.24 -5.41 -3.67
CA LEU A 91 9.29 -5.37 -2.20
C LEU A 91 9.77 -6.71 -1.62
N ARG A 92 9.21 -7.82 -2.10
CA ARG A 92 9.57 -9.18 -1.66
C ARG A 92 11.03 -9.51 -1.98
N ASP A 93 11.50 -9.16 -3.17
CA ASP A 93 12.89 -9.41 -3.60
C ASP A 93 13.89 -8.61 -2.76
N ASN A 94 13.47 -7.46 -2.21
CA ASN A 94 14.22 -6.66 -1.25
C ASN A 94 14.06 -7.10 0.22
N GLY A 95 13.55 -8.32 0.45
CA GLY A 95 13.50 -8.92 1.79
C GLY A 95 12.30 -8.52 2.65
N ILE A 96 11.36 -7.73 2.11
CA ILE A 96 10.11 -7.43 2.81
C ILE A 96 9.23 -8.68 2.79
N ARG A 97 8.69 -9.05 3.96
CA ARG A 97 7.88 -10.27 4.13
C ARG A 97 6.48 -9.99 4.64
N GLN A 98 6.25 -8.80 5.19
CA GLN A 98 4.93 -8.35 5.63
C GLN A 98 4.62 -7.01 4.95
N ILE A 99 3.43 -6.94 4.35
CA ILE A 99 2.96 -5.81 3.59
C ILE A 99 1.57 -5.44 4.09
N HIS A 100 1.45 -4.24 4.65
CA HIS A 100 0.21 -3.64 5.13
C HIS A 100 -0.38 -2.78 4.02
N LEU A 101 -1.62 -3.04 3.64
CA LEU A 101 -2.28 -2.34 2.53
C LEU A 101 -3.32 -1.34 3.03
N LEU A 102 -3.14 -0.08 2.67
CA LEU A 102 -4.10 0.99 2.92
C LEU A 102 -4.64 1.48 1.58
N ALA A 103 -5.85 1.07 1.22
CA ALA A 103 -6.46 1.47 -0.05
C ALA A 103 -7.73 2.29 0.20
N HIS A 104 -7.86 3.43 -0.48
CA HIS A 104 -8.98 4.34 -0.32
C HIS A 104 -9.90 4.37 -1.55
N SER A 105 -11.22 4.28 -1.34
CA SER A 105 -12.25 4.47 -2.37
C SER A 105 -12.00 3.65 -3.65
N LEU A 106 -11.84 4.30 -4.82
CA LEU A 106 -11.60 3.61 -6.09
C LEU A 106 -10.23 2.90 -6.14
N GLY A 107 -9.27 3.31 -5.31
CA GLY A 107 -8.01 2.58 -5.12
C GLY A 107 -8.22 1.19 -4.49
N SER A 108 -9.26 1.02 -3.67
CA SER A 108 -9.64 -0.30 -3.14
C SER A 108 -10.11 -1.23 -4.26
N ARG A 109 -10.76 -0.68 -5.30
CA ARG A 109 -11.15 -1.46 -6.50
C ARG A 109 -9.93 -1.94 -7.26
N LEU A 110 -8.96 -1.04 -7.51
CA LEU A 110 -7.68 -1.41 -8.13
C LEU A 110 -7.00 -2.54 -7.36
N LEU A 111 -6.91 -2.41 -6.03
CA LEU A 111 -6.32 -3.42 -5.15
C LEU A 111 -7.02 -4.77 -5.32
N ILE A 112 -8.34 -4.82 -5.11
CA ILE A 112 -9.11 -6.09 -5.16
C ILE A 112 -8.98 -6.76 -6.53
N MET A 113 -9.04 -5.98 -7.61
CA MET A 113 -8.92 -6.53 -8.96
C MET A 113 -7.51 -7.07 -9.26
N SER A 114 -6.48 -6.48 -8.65
CA SER A 114 -5.10 -6.93 -8.83
C SER A 114 -4.74 -8.11 -7.93
N LEU A 115 -5.37 -8.27 -6.76
CA LEU A 115 -5.09 -9.36 -5.82
C LEU A 115 -5.23 -10.75 -6.45
N HIS A 116 -6.25 -10.93 -7.30
CA HIS A 116 -6.45 -12.19 -8.01
C HIS A 116 -5.25 -12.57 -8.89
N ARG A 117 -4.53 -11.57 -9.43
CA ARG A 117 -3.35 -11.79 -10.26
C ARG A 117 -2.10 -12.09 -9.41
N ILE A 118 -2.00 -11.48 -8.23
CA ILE A 118 -0.92 -11.76 -7.27
C ILE A 118 -1.00 -13.22 -6.80
N GLU A 119 -2.20 -13.73 -6.53
CA GLU A 119 -2.42 -15.13 -6.11
C GLU A 119 -2.06 -16.15 -7.20
N GLN A 120 -2.34 -15.87 -8.47
CA GLN A 120 -2.08 -16.82 -9.57
C GLN A 120 -0.63 -16.90 -10.02
N GLU A 121 0.23 -15.99 -9.56
CA GLU A 121 1.64 -15.91 -9.95
C GLU A 121 2.60 -16.42 -8.86
N GLU A 122 2.06 -16.91 -7.73
CA GLU A 122 2.79 -17.75 -6.76
C GLU A 122 2.78 -19.24 -7.16
#